data_AF-A0A2S5RG82-F1
#
_entry.id   AF-A0A2S5RG82-F1
#
_cell.length_a   1.000
_cell.length_b   1.000
_cell.length_c   1.000
_cell.angle_alpha   90.00
_cell.angle_beta   90.00
_cell.angle_gamma   90.00
#
_symmetry.space_group_name_H-M   'P 1'
#
loop_
_entity.id
_entity.type
_entity.pdbx_description
1 polymer ?
#
loop_
_entity_poly.entity_id
_entity_poly.type
_entity_poly.pdbx_seq_one_letter_code
_entity_poly.pdbx_strand_id
1 'polypeptide(L)'
;MKKWMLIICIFIAIFYFIASLGLLIPGMGLESKMFIDSVRKQLKIMTPKNKYVLNPKSALYEPIMLTVVKNSYIADAISTINHDDDNEYNELNTQYRQFSNEWFHKKWDKIIAEKTPIDFYDIGNDIIEFDMAIAQKYQSYGYVNTGIQWVFHKDGISDIFSNKLKQKSKRQQGLIEQEEYDARIESTKPGLTGITVSYSPGTLLKNNKAWFVNQQIDSLKYALSIKGLENPFIDTKLKASDLPEHITPDVLYSPNFIRGQIITQIAFIMLCSSVFITPTVVIFSTTKLIKNKRRK
;
A
#
# COMPACT_ATOMS: atom_id res chain seq x y z
N MET A 1 -8.32 16.37 51.25
CA MET A 1 -7.78 16.69 49.91
C MET A 1 -8.10 18.13 49.55
N LYS A 2 -7.10 18.94 49.18
CA LYS A 2 -7.29 20.37 48.87
C LYS A 2 -8.11 20.51 47.58
N LYS A 3 -8.97 21.55 47.47
CA LYS A 3 -9.84 21.77 46.28
C LYS A 3 -9.05 21.78 44.96
N TRP A 4 -7.85 22.35 44.97
CA TRP A 4 -7.00 22.41 43.78
C TRP A 4 -6.51 21.04 43.31
N MET A 5 -6.25 20.09 44.23
CA MET A 5 -5.90 18.71 43.85
C MET A 5 -7.04 18.01 43.11
N LEU A 6 -8.30 18.23 43.53
CA LEU A 6 -9.48 17.67 42.86
C LEU A 6 -9.64 18.20 41.44
N ILE A 7 -9.33 19.49 41.22
CA ILE A 7 -9.36 20.12 39.89
C ILE A 7 -8.24 19.55 39.01
N ILE A 8 -7.04 19.38 39.56
CA ILE A 8 -5.90 18.76 38.85
C ILE A 8 -6.24 17.32 38.43
N CYS A 9 -6.85 16.52 39.31
CA CYS A 9 -7.27 15.16 38.97
C CYS A 9 -8.27 15.11 37.80
N ILE A 10 -9.25 16.04 37.77
CA ILE A 10 -10.20 16.15 36.65
C ILE A 10 -9.46 16.49 35.35
N PHE A 11 -8.54 17.46 35.40
CA PHE A 11 -7.75 17.86 34.23
C PHE A 11 -6.90 16.71 33.70
N ILE A 12 -6.18 15.99 34.59
CA ILE A 12 -5.39 14.82 34.21
C ILE A 12 -6.26 13.74 33.57
N ALA A 13 -7.44 13.47 34.11
CA ALA A 13 -8.35 12.47 33.56
C ALA A 13 -8.86 12.84 32.17
N ILE A 14 -9.26 14.10 31.95
CA ILE A 14 -9.67 14.59 30.63
C ILE A 14 -8.50 14.56 29.64
N PHE A 15 -7.31 14.99 30.07
CA PHE A 15 -6.11 14.93 29.24
C PHE A 15 -5.77 13.48 28.86
N TYR A 16 -5.89 12.53 29.79
CA TYR A 16 -5.69 11.11 29.52
C TYR A 16 -6.65 10.58 28.45
N PHE A 17 -7.93 10.95 28.51
CA PHE A 17 -8.91 10.58 27.47
C PHE A 17 -8.54 11.16 26.10
N ILE A 18 -8.22 12.46 26.04
CA ILE A 18 -7.86 13.13 24.78
C ILE A 18 -6.55 12.55 24.20
N ALA A 19 -5.54 12.32 25.05
CA ALA A 19 -4.28 11.72 24.64
C ALA A 19 -4.50 10.29 24.11
N SER A 20 -5.38 9.51 24.74
CA SER A 20 -5.73 8.16 24.29
C SER A 20 -6.38 8.18 22.89
N LEU A 21 -7.24 9.16 22.60
CA LEU A 21 -7.79 9.38 21.26
C LEU A 21 -6.72 9.81 20.25
N GLY A 22 -5.81 10.70 20.64
CA GLY A 22 -4.72 11.16 19.77
C GLY A 22 -3.76 10.02 19.38
N LEU A 23 -3.47 9.12 20.32
CA LEU A 23 -2.61 7.95 20.08
C LEU A 23 -3.23 6.91 19.15
N LEU A 24 -4.54 6.97 18.88
CA LEU A 24 -5.21 6.10 17.91
C LEU A 24 -5.00 6.55 16.46
N ILE A 25 -4.55 7.79 16.21
CA ILE A 25 -4.39 8.29 14.84
C ILE A 25 -3.28 7.52 14.09
N PRO A 26 -2.07 7.34 14.66
CA PRO A 26 -1.03 6.53 14.03
C PRO A 26 -1.46 5.05 13.94
N GLY A 27 -1.10 4.40 12.83
CA GLY A 27 -1.38 2.98 12.60
C GLY A 27 -0.59 2.46 11.40
N MET A 28 -0.80 1.20 11.02
CA MET A 28 -0.10 0.61 9.87
C MET A 28 -0.32 1.42 8.57
N GLY A 29 -1.49 2.02 8.37
CA GLY A 29 -1.77 2.82 7.19
C GLY A 29 -0.88 4.05 7.03
N LEU A 30 -0.34 4.61 8.12
CA LEU A 30 0.65 5.68 8.03
C LEU A 30 1.98 5.17 7.47
N GLU A 31 2.45 4.02 7.97
CA GLU A 31 3.66 3.35 7.48
C GLU A 31 3.50 2.94 6.01
N SER A 32 2.32 2.42 5.63
CA SER A 32 2.01 2.07 4.24
C SER A 32 1.99 3.31 3.36
N LYS A 33 1.43 4.43 3.84
CA LYS A 33 1.42 5.68 3.08
C LYS A 33 2.84 6.16 2.80
N MET A 34 3.73 6.13 3.80
CA MET A 34 5.13 6.51 3.62
C MET A 34 5.84 5.58 2.62
N PHE A 35 5.55 4.28 2.66
CA PHE A 35 6.04 3.33 1.67
C PHE A 35 5.53 3.66 0.27
N ILE A 36 4.21 3.80 0.10
CA ILE A 36 3.56 4.14 -1.16
C ILE A 36 4.09 5.46 -1.72
N ASP A 37 4.29 6.47 -0.89
CA ASP A 37 4.83 7.77 -1.32
C ASP A 37 6.29 7.63 -1.80
N SER A 38 7.08 6.74 -1.19
CA SER A 38 8.43 6.41 -1.67
C SER A 38 8.41 5.71 -3.03
N VAL A 39 7.50 4.74 -3.23
CA VAL A 39 7.32 4.07 -4.54
C VAL A 39 6.84 5.06 -5.59
N ARG A 40 5.84 5.89 -5.26
CA ARG A 40 5.31 6.93 -6.14
C ARG A 40 6.40 7.90 -6.55
N LYS A 41 7.32 8.27 -5.66
CA LYS A 41 8.47 9.11 -6.01
C LYS A 41 9.34 8.46 -7.08
N GLN A 42 9.63 7.15 -6.96
CA GLN A 42 10.42 6.42 -7.95
C GLN A 42 9.67 6.30 -9.29
N LEU A 43 8.38 5.96 -9.26
CA LEU A 43 7.55 5.89 -10.46
C LEU A 43 7.54 7.23 -11.23
N LYS A 44 7.43 8.36 -10.53
CA LYS A 44 7.45 9.70 -11.17
C LYS A 44 8.78 10.04 -11.82
N ILE A 45 9.89 9.47 -11.33
CA ILE A 45 11.21 9.63 -11.95
C ILE A 45 11.30 8.76 -13.21
N MET A 46 10.74 7.54 -13.17
CA MET A 46 10.81 6.57 -14.26
C MET A 46 9.85 6.85 -15.40
N THR A 47 8.62 7.23 -15.09
CA THR A 47 7.59 7.62 -16.05
C THR A 47 7.13 9.06 -15.76
N PRO A 48 7.96 10.08 -16.05
CA PRO A 48 7.57 11.46 -15.89
C PRO A 48 6.35 11.79 -16.74
N LYS A 49 5.48 12.64 -16.18
CA LYS A 49 4.26 13.08 -16.85
C LYS A 49 4.58 13.68 -18.23
N ASN A 50 3.77 13.31 -19.22
CA ASN A 50 3.83 13.67 -20.63
C ASN A 50 5.07 13.17 -21.38
N LYS A 51 5.94 12.35 -20.78
CA LYS A 51 7.14 11.85 -21.46
C LYS A 51 6.82 10.60 -22.27
N TYR A 52 6.23 9.59 -21.65
CA TYR A 52 5.91 8.31 -22.28
C TYR A 52 4.40 8.25 -22.54
N VAL A 53 3.94 8.95 -23.58
CA VAL A 53 2.53 8.98 -23.97
C VAL A 53 2.32 8.07 -25.18
N LEU A 54 1.48 7.06 -25.02
CA LEU A 54 1.15 6.09 -26.07
C LEU A 54 0.35 6.78 -27.18
N ASN A 55 0.82 6.64 -28.42
CA ASN A 55 0.21 7.24 -29.60
C ASN A 55 -1.01 6.42 -30.04
N PRO A 56 -2.24 6.98 -30.03
CA PRO A 56 -3.44 6.24 -30.43
C PRO A 56 -3.47 5.80 -31.89
N LYS A 57 -2.64 6.44 -32.74
CA LYS A 57 -2.49 6.09 -34.15
C LYS A 57 -1.53 4.93 -34.37
N SER A 58 -0.73 4.56 -33.38
CA SER A 58 0.19 3.43 -33.49
C SER A 58 -0.58 2.11 -33.57
N ALA A 59 -0.17 1.22 -34.48
CA ALA A 59 -0.69 -0.14 -34.55
C ALA A 59 -0.44 -0.94 -33.26
N LEU A 60 0.51 -0.51 -32.43
CA LEU A 60 0.85 -1.13 -31.15
C LEU A 60 0.01 -0.62 -29.97
N TYR A 61 -0.82 0.42 -30.16
CA TYR A 61 -1.58 1.04 -29.07
C TYR A 61 -2.46 0.03 -28.30
N GLU A 62 -3.34 -0.67 -29.01
CA GLU A 62 -4.22 -1.67 -28.39
C GLU A 62 -3.47 -2.89 -27.89
N PRO A 63 -2.54 -3.51 -28.66
CA PRO A 63 -1.72 -4.60 -28.16
C PRO A 63 -1.03 -4.25 -26.84
N ILE A 64 -0.31 -3.13 -26.76
CA ILE A 64 0.39 -2.72 -25.54
C ILE A 64 -0.59 -2.60 -24.36
N MET A 65 -1.75 -1.99 -24.54
CA MET A 65 -2.72 -1.85 -23.46
C MET A 65 -3.32 -3.20 -23.01
N LEU A 66 -3.78 -4.00 -23.96
CA LEU A 66 -4.53 -5.24 -23.68
C LEU A 66 -3.63 -6.42 -23.28
N THR A 67 -2.33 -6.35 -23.55
CA THR A 67 -1.34 -7.35 -23.12
C THR A 67 -0.40 -6.78 -22.08
N VAL A 68 0.50 -5.87 -22.44
CA VAL A 68 1.61 -5.41 -21.58
C VAL A 68 1.09 -4.73 -20.32
N VAL A 69 0.21 -3.75 -20.48
CA VAL A 69 -0.35 -2.99 -19.36
C VAL A 69 -1.29 -3.88 -18.55
N LYS A 70 -2.24 -4.58 -19.17
CA LYS A 70 -3.12 -5.50 -18.42
C LYS A 70 -2.35 -6.54 -17.61
N ASN A 71 -1.32 -7.15 -18.21
CA ASN A 71 -0.52 -8.17 -17.54
C ASN A 71 0.37 -7.58 -16.45
N SER A 72 0.70 -6.28 -16.47
CA SER A 72 1.42 -5.65 -15.36
C SER A 72 0.59 -5.61 -14.08
N TYR A 73 -0.71 -5.32 -14.14
CA TYR A 73 -1.61 -5.42 -12.96
C TYR A 73 -1.64 -6.83 -12.39
N ILE A 74 -1.74 -7.84 -13.27
CA ILE A 74 -1.75 -9.24 -12.87
C ILE A 74 -0.40 -9.63 -12.26
N ALA A 75 0.70 -9.28 -12.91
CA ALA A 75 2.05 -9.58 -12.45
C ALA A 75 2.34 -8.93 -11.10
N ASP A 76 1.93 -7.67 -10.92
CA ASP A 76 2.07 -6.96 -9.65
C ASP A 76 1.37 -7.73 -8.53
N ALA A 77 0.08 -8.04 -8.71
CA ALA A 77 -0.69 -8.79 -7.72
C ALA A 77 -0.11 -10.18 -7.44
N ILE A 78 0.14 -10.98 -8.48
CA ILE A 78 0.60 -12.37 -8.34
C ILE A 78 2.02 -12.44 -7.77
N SER A 79 2.88 -11.47 -8.08
CA SER A 79 4.22 -11.41 -7.49
C SER A 79 4.20 -11.23 -5.98
N THR A 80 3.09 -10.78 -5.38
CA THR A 80 2.98 -10.65 -3.93
C THR A 80 2.59 -11.95 -3.21
N ILE A 81 2.13 -12.97 -3.95
CA ILE A 81 1.69 -14.26 -3.42
C ILE A 81 2.90 -15.14 -3.16
N ASN A 82 2.96 -15.76 -1.98
CA ASN A 82 3.94 -16.80 -1.73
C ASN A 82 3.57 -18.11 -2.39
N HIS A 83 4.35 -18.53 -3.38
CA HIS A 83 4.10 -19.79 -4.06
C HIS A 83 4.60 -21.00 -3.24
N ASP A 84 5.41 -20.78 -2.20
CA ASP A 84 5.79 -21.83 -1.24
C ASP A 84 4.67 -22.13 -0.20
N ASP A 85 3.59 -21.33 -0.16
CA ASP A 85 2.43 -21.57 0.71
C ASP A 85 1.22 -21.91 -0.16
N ASP A 86 0.96 -23.22 -0.28
CA ASP A 86 -0.15 -23.75 -1.09
C ASP A 86 -1.50 -23.15 -0.68
N ASN A 87 -1.71 -22.83 0.60
CA ASN A 87 -2.97 -22.26 1.04
C ASN A 87 -3.12 -20.82 0.54
N GLU A 88 -2.08 -20.00 0.70
CA GLU A 88 -2.06 -18.62 0.20
C GLU A 88 -2.20 -18.58 -1.33
N TYR A 89 -1.47 -19.44 -2.04
CA TYR A 89 -1.53 -19.53 -3.50
C TYR A 89 -2.93 -19.94 -3.99
N ASN A 90 -3.48 -21.03 -3.46
CA ASN A 90 -4.79 -21.52 -3.89
C ASN A 90 -5.92 -20.55 -3.54
N GLU A 91 -5.83 -19.85 -2.41
CA GLU A 91 -6.82 -18.84 -1.99
C GLU A 91 -6.76 -17.59 -2.89
N LEU A 92 -5.56 -17.06 -3.14
CA LEU A 92 -5.41 -15.70 -3.69
C LEU A 92 -5.18 -15.66 -5.20
N ASN A 93 -4.57 -16.67 -5.83
CA ASN A 93 -4.15 -16.60 -7.23
C ASN A 93 -5.33 -16.28 -8.18
N THR A 94 -6.44 -17.02 -8.06
CA THR A 94 -7.64 -16.78 -8.86
C THR A 94 -8.27 -15.42 -8.53
N GLN A 95 -8.37 -15.09 -7.25
CA GLN A 95 -8.99 -13.84 -6.80
C GLN A 95 -8.21 -12.61 -7.29
N TYR A 96 -6.88 -12.67 -7.25
CA TYR A 96 -6.00 -11.59 -7.66
C TYR A 96 -6.05 -11.42 -9.18
N ARG A 97 -6.03 -12.50 -9.96
CA ARG A 97 -6.22 -12.43 -11.43
C ARG A 97 -7.56 -11.82 -11.81
N GLN A 98 -8.63 -12.27 -11.18
CA GLN A 98 -9.97 -11.74 -11.45
C GLN A 98 -10.04 -10.25 -11.09
N PHE A 99 -9.60 -9.89 -9.89
CA PHE A 99 -9.60 -8.50 -9.44
C PHE A 99 -8.75 -7.58 -10.33
N SER A 100 -7.58 -8.05 -10.77
CA SER A 100 -6.70 -7.33 -11.70
C SER A 100 -7.37 -7.07 -13.04
N ASN A 101 -8.02 -8.09 -13.62
CA ASN A 101 -8.75 -7.96 -14.87
C ASN A 101 -9.93 -6.99 -14.73
N GLU A 102 -10.75 -7.16 -13.69
CA GLU A 102 -11.90 -6.29 -13.43
C GLU A 102 -11.47 -4.83 -13.23
N TRP A 103 -10.38 -4.59 -12.48
CA TRP A 103 -9.83 -3.26 -12.28
C TRP A 103 -9.38 -2.64 -13.60
N PHE A 104 -8.57 -3.37 -14.37
CA PHE A 104 -8.06 -2.91 -15.66
C PHE A 104 -9.21 -2.54 -16.61
N HIS A 105 -10.17 -3.45 -16.78
CA HIS A 105 -11.31 -3.24 -17.69
C HIS A 105 -12.17 -2.06 -17.27
N LYS A 106 -12.46 -1.95 -15.96
CA LYS A 106 -13.21 -0.82 -15.41
C LYS A 106 -12.53 0.53 -15.68
N LYS A 107 -11.20 0.58 -15.62
CA LYS A 107 -10.45 1.83 -15.78
C LYS A 107 -10.19 2.18 -17.24
N TRP A 108 -9.74 1.22 -18.03
CA TRP A 108 -9.07 1.49 -19.30
C TRP A 108 -9.90 1.17 -20.54
N ASP A 109 -10.92 0.30 -20.47
CA ASP A 109 -11.65 -0.15 -21.68
C ASP A 109 -12.25 1.01 -22.47
N LYS A 110 -12.89 1.96 -21.77
CA LYS A 110 -13.47 3.15 -22.41
C LYS A 110 -12.39 4.00 -23.08
N ILE A 111 -11.27 4.24 -22.41
CA ILE A 111 -10.17 5.08 -22.89
C ILE A 111 -9.50 4.44 -24.12
N ILE A 112 -9.36 3.11 -24.11
CA ILE A 112 -8.84 2.32 -25.23
C ILE A 112 -9.79 2.40 -26.43
N ALA A 113 -11.09 2.17 -26.20
CA ALA A 113 -12.12 2.23 -27.24
C ALA A 113 -12.22 3.62 -27.89
N GLU A 114 -12.06 4.67 -27.10
CA GLU A 114 -12.06 6.07 -27.57
C GLU A 114 -10.74 6.51 -28.22
N LYS A 115 -9.71 5.64 -28.26
CA LYS A 115 -8.38 5.95 -28.82
C LYS A 115 -7.79 7.24 -28.24
N THR A 116 -7.93 7.43 -26.93
CA THR A 116 -7.36 8.59 -26.23
C THR A 116 -5.88 8.35 -25.95
N PRO A 117 -4.97 9.33 -26.09
CA PRO A 117 -3.58 9.17 -25.66
C PRO A 117 -3.49 8.75 -24.18
N ILE A 118 -2.66 7.75 -23.89
CA ILE A 118 -2.47 7.24 -22.51
C ILE A 118 -1.04 7.52 -22.07
N ASP A 119 -0.89 8.24 -20.96
CA ASP A 119 0.39 8.48 -20.33
C ASP A 119 0.75 7.33 -19.37
N PHE A 120 1.95 6.78 -19.48
CA PHE A 120 2.45 5.79 -18.52
C PHE A 120 2.60 6.35 -17.11
N TYR A 121 2.67 7.68 -16.94
CA TYR A 121 2.52 8.32 -15.63
C TYR A 121 1.15 8.00 -15.00
N ASP A 122 0.07 8.04 -15.78
CA ASP A 122 -1.28 7.78 -15.29
C ASP A 122 -1.48 6.29 -14.98
N ILE A 123 -0.91 5.41 -15.80
CA ILE A 123 -0.86 3.96 -15.52
C ILE A 123 -0.12 3.70 -14.20
N GLY A 124 1.06 4.31 -14.01
CA GLY A 124 1.84 4.14 -12.78
C GLY A 124 1.08 4.58 -11.53
N ASN A 125 0.33 5.69 -11.59
CA ASN A 125 -0.50 6.13 -10.48
C ASN A 125 -1.70 5.19 -10.23
N ASP A 126 -2.31 4.67 -11.30
CA ASP A 126 -3.44 3.74 -11.18
C ASP A 126 -3.02 2.39 -10.59
N ILE A 127 -1.82 1.89 -10.92
CA ILE A 127 -1.25 0.69 -10.28
C ILE A 127 -1.09 0.89 -8.76
N ILE A 128 -0.70 2.09 -8.31
CA ILE A 128 -0.63 2.39 -6.88
C ILE A 128 -2.02 2.36 -6.22
N GLU A 129 -3.05 2.89 -6.90
CA GLU A 129 -4.43 2.83 -6.40
C GLU A 129 -4.95 1.38 -6.35
N PHE A 130 -4.59 0.59 -7.36
CA PHE A 130 -4.87 -0.83 -7.43
C PHE A 130 -4.22 -1.61 -6.28
N ASP A 131 -2.93 -1.39 -6.00
CA ASP A 131 -2.20 -1.95 -4.87
C ASP A 131 -2.91 -1.68 -3.53
N MET A 132 -3.33 -0.43 -3.34
CA MET A 132 -4.08 -0.02 -2.15
C MET A 132 -5.42 -0.77 -2.07
N ALA A 133 -6.12 -0.93 -3.19
CA ALA A 133 -7.38 -1.66 -3.23
C ALA A 133 -7.20 -3.16 -2.93
N ILE A 134 -6.14 -3.80 -3.42
CA ILE A 134 -5.78 -5.18 -3.07
C ILE A 134 -5.49 -5.30 -1.58
N ALA A 135 -4.64 -4.41 -1.04
CA ALA A 135 -4.27 -4.44 0.37
C ALA A 135 -5.50 -4.30 1.27
N GLN A 136 -6.41 -3.39 0.93
CA GLN A 136 -7.65 -3.18 1.68
C GLN A 136 -8.59 -4.38 1.61
N LYS A 137 -8.75 -4.99 0.44
CA LYS A 137 -9.73 -6.05 0.20
C LYS A 137 -9.27 -7.42 0.69
N TYR A 138 -7.99 -7.75 0.52
CA TYR A 138 -7.48 -9.12 0.71
C TYR A 138 -6.42 -9.25 1.80
N GLN A 139 -5.96 -8.15 2.41
CA GLN A 139 -4.95 -8.21 3.45
C GLN A 139 -5.47 -7.71 4.79
N SER A 140 -5.60 -6.39 4.94
CA SER A 140 -6.13 -5.78 6.15
C SER A 140 -6.54 -4.34 5.86
N TYR A 141 -7.69 -3.95 6.41
CA TYR A 141 -8.16 -2.57 6.36
C TYR A 141 -7.12 -1.60 6.96
N GLY A 142 -6.34 -2.06 7.95
CA GLY A 142 -5.28 -1.30 8.60
C GLY A 142 -4.12 -0.94 7.70
N TYR A 143 -3.89 -1.65 6.58
CA TYR A 143 -2.80 -1.31 5.65
C TYR A 143 -3.06 -0.02 4.86
N VAL A 144 -4.31 0.42 4.71
CA VAL A 144 -4.59 1.65 3.93
C VAL A 144 -5.32 2.73 4.72
N ASN A 145 -5.69 2.44 5.96
CA ASN A 145 -6.43 3.37 6.81
C ASN A 145 -5.68 3.69 8.10
N THR A 146 -6.01 4.85 8.68
CA THR A 146 -5.46 5.29 9.97
C THR A 146 -5.88 4.36 11.11
N GLY A 147 -5.17 4.41 12.25
CA GLY A 147 -5.47 3.54 13.38
C GLY A 147 -6.90 3.73 13.90
N ILE A 148 -7.41 4.98 13.91
CA ILE A 148 -8.76 5.28 14.34
C ILE A 148 -9.81 4.70 13.39
N GLN A 149 -9.63 4.85 12.08
CA GLN A 149 -10.52 4.23 11.09
C GLN A 149 -10.49 2.72 11.22
N TRP A 150 -9.32 2.14 11.46
CA TRP A 150 -9.14 0.71 11.60
C TRP A 150 -9.85 0.16 12.84
N VAL A 151 -9.69 0.79 14.01
CA VAL A 151 -10.37 0.39 15.25
C VAL A 151 -11.89 0.38 15.10
N PHE A 152 -12.44 1.39 14.43
CA PHE A 152 -13.89 1.54 14.27
C PHE A 152 -14.46 0.88 13.01
N HIS A 153 -13.63 0.18 12.23
CA HIS A 153 -14.09 -0.64 11.12
C HIS A 153 -14.69 -1.96 11.63
N LYS A 154 -15.60 -2.55 10.85
CA LYS A 154 -16.12 -3.89 11.13
C LYS A 154 -14.95 -4.89 11.22
N ASP A 155 -14.93 -5.71 12.26
CA ASP A 155 -13.84 -6.67 12.54
C ASP A 155 -12.46 -6.03 12.82
N GLY A 156 -12.38 -4.69 12.89
CA GLY A 156 -11.12 -3.95 13.04
C GLY A 156 -10.36 -4.29 14.32
N ILE A 157 -11.04 -4.39 15.45
CA ILE A 157 -10.42 -4.82 16.72
C ILE A 157 -9.89 -6.25 16.62
N SER A 158 -10.66 -7.17 16.03
CA SER A 158 -10.23 -8.56 15.85
C SER A 158 -8.95 -8.63 14.99
N ASP A 159 -8.91 -7.85 13.91
CA ASP A 159 -7.78 -7.74 13.01
C ASP A 159 -6.54 -7.12 13.71
N ILE A 160 -6.71 -6.03 14.46
CA ILE A 160 -5.65 -5.37 15.24
C ILE A 160 -4.97 -6.34 16.20
N PHE A 161 -5.73 -7.23 16.86
CA PHE A 161 -5.21 -8.22 17.80
C PHE A 161 -4.88 -9.58 17.15
N SER A 162 -4.97 -9.69 15.82
CA SER A 162 -4.72 -10.93 15.10
C SER A 162 -3.24 -11.29 15.03
N ASN A 163 -2.92 -12.52 15.46
CA ASN A 163 -1.59 -13.11 15.25
C ASN A 163 -1.31 -13.37 13.77
N LYS A 164 -2.34 -13.70 12.97
CA LYS A 164 -2.19 -13.90 11.51
C LYS A 164 -1.71 -12.61 10.84
N LEU A 165 -2.33 -11.48 11.19
CA LEU A 165 -1.90 -10.17 10.68
C LEU A 165 -0.47 -9.86 11.11
N LYS A 166 -0.14 -10.06 12.39
CA LYS A 166 1.22 -9.82 12.91
C LYS A 166 2.28 -10.63 12.15
N GLN A 167 2.02 -11.90 11.87
CA GLN A 167 2.94 -12.74 11.08
C GLN A 167 3.04 -12.24 9.64
N LYS A 168 1.92 -11.92 8.99
CA LYS A 168 1.91 -11.36 7.63
C LYS A 168 2.67 -10.03 7.55
N SER A 169 2.43 -9.12 8.48
CA SER A 169 3.16 -7.84 8.60
C SER A 169 4.66 -8.03 8.80
N LYS A 170 5.07 -9.01 9.64
CA LYS A 170 6.48 -9.33 9.84
C LYS A 170 7.13 -9.83 8.55
N ARG A 171 6.44 -10.71 7.82
CA ARG A 171 6.90 -11.22 6.53
C ARG A 171 7.04 -10.10 5.49
N GLN A 172 6.03 -9.23 5.37
CA GLN A 172 6.06 -8.12 4.42
C GLN A 172 7.20 -7.14 4.69
N GLN A 173 7.58 -6.94 5.95
CA GLN A 173 8.73 -6.11 6.34
C GLN A 173 10.08 -6.80 6.18
N GLY A 174 10.09 -8.11 5.93
CA GLY A 174 11.30 -8.86 5.66
C GLY A 174 12.02 -8.27 4.45
N LEU A 175 13.35 -8.27 4.54
CA LEU A 175 14.25 -7.84 3.48
C LEU A 175 15.31 -8.93 3.32
N ILE A 176 15.52 -9.37 2.09
CA ILE A 176 16.65 -10.20 1.68
C ILE A 176 17.47 -9.44 0.65
N GLU A 177 18.65 -9.95 0.31
CA GLU A 177 19.44 -9.40 -0.80
C GLU A 177 18.64 -9.45 -2.10
N GLN A 178 18.72 -8.40 -2.91
CA GLN A 178 17.86 -8.29 -4.10
C GLN A 178 18.18 -9.38 -5.12
N GLU A 179 19.45 -9.75 -5.24
CA GLU A 179 19.90 -10.82 -6.12
C GLU A 179 19.33 -12.17 -5.72
N GLU A 180 19.16 -12.41 -4.41
CA GLU A 180 18.51 -13.62 -3.91
C GLU A 180 17.02 -13.63 -4.25
N TYR A 181 16.34 -12.49 -4.11
CA TYR A 181 14.94 -12.35 -4.51
C TYR A 181 14.76 -12.59 -6.01
N ASP A 182 15.59 -11.94 -6.83
CA ASP A 182 15.55 -12.02 -8.29
C ASP A 182 15.86 -13.43 -8.80
N ALA A 183 16.74 -14.18 -8.12
CA ALA A 183 17.03 -15.57 -8.44
C ALA A 183 15.87 -16.52 -8.12
N ARG A 184 14.99 -16.14 -7.19
CA ARG A 184 13.85 -16.96 -6.77
C ARG A 184 12.59 -16.67 -7.56
N ILE A 185 12.33 -15.43 -7.94
CA ILE A 185 11.13 -15.09 -8.70
C ILE A 185 11.24 -15.59 -10.14
N GLU A 186 10.23 -16.32 -10.60
CA GLU A 186 10.17 -16.79 -11.99
C GLU A 186 9.14 -15.97 -12.76
N SER A 187 9.60 -15.28 -13.79
CA SER A 187 8.73 -14.52 -14.69
C SER A 187 9.19 -14.59 -16.14
N THR A 188 8.26 -14.35 -17.06
CA THR A 188 8.64 -14.08 -18.44
C THR A 188 9.46 -12.79 -18.51
N LYS A 189 10.35 -12.72 -19.51
CA LYS A 189 11.07 -11.49 -19.80
C LYS A 189 10.11 -10.43 -20.35
N PRO A 190 10.40 -9.14 -20.12
CA PRO A 190 9.69 -8.04 -20.76
C PRO A 190 9.58 -8.21 -22.27
N GLY A 191 8.38 -7.98 -22.81
CA GLY A 191 8.07 -8.21 -24.21
C GLY A 191 6.67 -7.74 -24.59
N LEU A 192 6.27 -7.94 -25.86
CA LEU A 192 4.94 -7.54 -26.36
C LEU A 192 3.78 -8.31 -25.71
N THR A 193 4.05 -9.45 -25.08
CA THR A 193 3.06 -10.21 -24.31
C THR A 193 2.92 -9.74 -22.86
N GLY A 194 3.76 -8.80 -22.42
CA GLY A 194 3.86 -8.41 -21.02
C GLY A 194 4.56 -9.46 -20.15
N ILE A 195 4.66 -9.12 -18.86
CA ILE A 195 5.28 -9.96 -17.84
C ILE A 195 4.23 -10.89 -17.26
N THR A 196 4.57 -12.17 -17.11
CA THR A 196 3.76 -13.15 -16.36
C THR A 196 4.64 -13.80 -15.31
N VAL A 197 4.12 -13.90 -14.09
CA VAL A 197 4.79 -14.54 -12.96
C VAL A 197 4.30 -15.97 -12.84
N SER A 198 5.21 -16.94 -12.89
CA SER A 198 4.94 -18.36 -12.67
C SER A 198 5.23 -18.79 -11.23
N TYR A 199 6.18 -18.12 -10.57
CA TYR A 199 6.51 -18.36 -9.18
C TYR A 199 7.01 -17.07 -8.51
N SER A 200 6.69 -16.90 -7.22
CA SER A 200 7.20 -15.80 -6.40
C SER A 200 7.45 -16.25 -4.95
N PRO A 201 8.55 -15.79 -4.31
CA PRO A 201 8.81 -15.97 -2.88
C PRO A 201 7.89 -15.14 -1.96
N GLY A 202 6.94 -14.41 -2.54
CA GLY A 202 5.92 -13.61 -1.85
C GLY A 202 6.30 -12.15 -1.64
N THR A 203 5.49 -11.47 -0.84
CA THR A 203 5.41 -10.00 -0.88
C THR A 203 6.73 -9.27 -0.60
N LEU A 204 7.60 -9.73 0.33
CA LEU A 204 8.86 -9.08 0.75
C LEU A 204 8.98 -7.63 0.25
N LEU A 205 8.23 -6.73 0.89
CA LEU A 205 7.56 -5.60 0.22
C LEU A 205 8.50 -4.74 -0.62
N LYS A 206 9.70 -4.47 -0.09
CA LYS A 206 10.70 -3.68 -0.78
C LYS A 206 11.34 -4.43 -1.94
N ASN A 207 11.68 -5.70 -1.76
CA ASN A 207 12.26 -6.54 -2.81
C ASN A 207 11.28 -6.70 -3.99
N ASN A 208 10.04 -7.04 -3.68
CA ASN A 208 9.00 -7.21 -4.68
C ASN A 208 8.75 -5.94 -5.48
N LYS A 209 8.63 -4.78 -4.79
CA LYS A 209 8.38 -3.51 -5.49
C LYS A 209 9.59 -3.01 -6.25
N ALA A 210 10.82 -3.22 -5.76
CA ALA A 210 12.03 -2.94 -6.55
C ALA A 210 12.05 -3.80 -7.82
N TRP A 211 11.83 -5.11 -7.70
CA TRP A 211 11.73 -6.03 -8.83
C TRP A 211 10.66 -5.57 -9.84
N PHE A 212 9.42 -5.35 -9.38
CA PHE A 212 8.30 -5.03 -10.27
C PHE A 212 8.55 -3.74 -11.04
N VAL A 213 9.06 -2.73 -10.36
CA VAL A 213 9.43 -1.44 -10.96
C VAL A 213 10.54 -1.59 -11.99
N ASN A 214 11.58 -2.40 -11.70
CA ASN A 214 12.64 -2.70 -12.66
C ASN A 214 12.11 -3.42 -13.91
N GLN A 215 11.15 -4.33 -13.74
CA GLN A 215 10.47 -4.97 -14.87
C GLN A 215 9.68 -3.96 -15.73
N GLN A 216 9.11 -2.91 -15.13
CA GLN A 216 8.47 -1.83 -15.90
C GLN A 216 9.50 -1.01 -16.68
N ILE A 217 10.66 -0.70 -16.09
CA ILE A 217 11.77 -0.04 -16.79
C ILE A 217 12.19 -0.87 -18.00
N ASP A 218 12.38 -2.17 -17.81
CA ASP A 218 12.84 -3.05 -18.89
C ASP A 218 11.77 -3.24 -19.97
N SER A 219 10.49 -3.22 -19.61
CA SER A 219 9.38 -3.21 -20.57
C SER A 219 9.37 -1.95 -21.44
N LEU A 220 9.63 -0.78 -20.84
CA LEU A 220 9.76 0.47 -21.59
C LEU A 220 11.02 0.48 -22.46
N LYS A 221 12.16 0.00 -21.95
CA LYS A 221 13.39 -0.15 -22.75
C LYS A 221 13.17 -1.07 -23.94
N TYR A 222 12.48 -2.18 -23.75
CA TYR A 222 12.09 -3.08 -24.82
C TYR A 222 11.24 -2.32 -25.84
N ALA A 223 10.12 -1.71 -25.44
CA ALA A 223 9.24 -0.97 -26.34
C ALA A 223 9.96 0.12 -27.18
N LEU A 224 10.95 0.80 -26.61
CA LEU A 224 11.75 1.84 -27.29
C LEU A 224 12.86 1.28 -28.20
N SER A 225 13.20 0.00 -28.09
CA SER A 225 14.35 -0.61 -28.78
C SER A 225 13.96 -1.69 -29.80
N ILE A 226 12.68 -2.04 -29.93
CA ILE A 226 12.23 -3.02 -30.94
C ILE A 226 12.54 -2.49 -32.35
N LYS A 227 13.49 -3.14 -33.03
CA LYS A 227 13.84 -2.81 -34.41
C LYS A 227 12.73 -3.27 -35.35
N GLY A 228 12.32 -2.40 -36.28
CA GLY A 228 11.37 -2.72 -37.34
C GLY A 228 9.90 -2.51 -37.00
N LEU A 229 9.58 -2.05 -35.78
CA LEU A 229 8.25 -1.55 -35.43
C LEU A 229 8.30 -0.03 -35.25
N GLU A 230 7.21 0.65 -35.58
CA GLU A 230 7.04 2.08 -35.31
C GLU A 230 7.11 2.33 -33.80
N ASN A 231 7.78 3.41 -33.40
CA ASN A 231 7.80 3.86 -32.01
C ASN A 231 6.34 4.05 -31.52
N PRO A 232 5.90 3.35 -30.46
CA PRO A 232 4.50 3.40 -30.03
C PRO A 232 4.14 4.70 -29.31
N PHE A 233 5.10 5.57 -29.01
CA PHE A 233 4.92 6.81 -28.28
C PHE A 233 4.70 8.01 -29.22
N ILE A 234 4.04 9.05 -28.71
CA ILE A 234 3.84 10.31 -29.43
C ILE A 234 5.18 10.99 -29.73
N ASP A 235 6.09 11.00 -28.76
CA ASP A 235 7.45 11.49 -28.97
C ASP A 235 8.32 10.38 -29.58
N THR A 236 8.53 10.48 -30.89
CA THR A 236 9.32 9.51 -31.65
C THR A 236 10.82 9.61 -31.39
N LYS A 237 11.29 10.66 -30.69
CA LYS A 237 12.70 10.88 -30.36
C LYS A 237 13.15 10.19 -29.08
N LEU A 238 12.22 9.62 -28.31
CA LEU A 238 12.52 8.88 -27.08
C LEU A 238 13.47 7.72 -27.36
N LYS A 239 14.44 7.54 -26.48
CA LYS A 239 15.45 6.47 -26.55
C LYS A 239 15.43 5.65 -25.27
N ALA A 240 15.83 4.39 -25.38
CA ALA A 240 16.00 3.51 -24.22
C ALA A 240 17.02 4.07 -23.20
N SER A 241 17.98 4.89 -23.64
CA SER A 241 18.93 5.60 -22.78
C SER A 241 18.30 6.71 -21.93
N ASP A 242 17.09 7.15 -22.25
CA ASP A 242 16.39 8.22 -21.52
C ASP A 242 15.67 7.70 -20.27
N LEU A 243 15.61 6.38 -20.09
CA LEU A 243 15.06 5.71 -18.91
C LEU A 243 16.12 5.62 -17.81
N PRO A 244 15.73 5.75 -16.54
CA PRO A 244 16.66 5.63 -15.43
C PRO A 244 17.22 4.21 -15.28
N GLU A 245 18.26 4.11 -14.46
CA GLU A 245 18.78 2.82 -14.00
C GLU A 245 17.78 2.10 -13.11
N HIS A 246 18.02 0.80 -12.92
CA HIS A 246 17.23 -0.02 -11.99
C HIS A 246 17.34 0.53 -10.57
N ILE A 247 16.25 0.40 -9.82
CA ILE A 247 16.23 0.73 -8.41
C ILE A 247 16.54 -0.49 -7.57
N THR A 248 17.11 -0.22 -6.41
CA THR A 248 17.39 -1.18 -5.36
C THR A 248 16.42 -0.98 -4.19
N PRO A 249 16.17 -2.00 -3.34
CA PRO A 249 15.26 -1.87 -2.22
C PRO A 249 15.57 -0.72 -1.26
N ASP A 250 16.83 -0.34 -1.06
CA ASP A 250 17.26 0.71 -0.13
C ASP A 250 16.70 2.10 -0.45
N VAL A 251 16.34 2.38 -1.71
CA VAL A 251 15.74 3.66 -2.12
C VAL A 251 14.27 3.79 -1.72
N LEU A 252 13.65 2.69 -1.25
CA LEU A 252 12.27 2.64 -0.79
C LEU A 252 12.23 2.75 0.74
N TYR A 253 11.20 3.42 1.25
CA TYR A 253 10.95 3.51 2.69
C TYR A 253 10.76 2.09 3.28
N SER A 254 11.21 1.88 4.51
CA SER A 254 11.09 0.58 5.18
C SER A 254 9.99 0.68 6.25
N PRO A 255 8.75 0.26 5.93
CA PRO A 255 7.64 0.42 6.87
C PRO A 255 7.82 -0.45 8.10
N ASN A 256 7.33 0.02 9.25
CA ASN A 256 7.28 -0.77 10.47
C ASN A 256 5.82 -1.05 10.89
N PHE A 257 5.14 -1.90 10.12
CA PHE A 257 3.75 -2.27 10.41
C PHE A 257 3.58 -2.98 11.76
N ILE A 258 4.60 -3.68 12.28
CA ILE A 258 4.52 -4.32 13.60
C ILE A 258 4.40 -3.25 14.68
N ARG A 259 5.23 -2.20 14.60
CA ARG A 259 5.12 -1.03 15.47
C ARG A 259 3.77 -0.34 15.28
N GLY A 260 3.32 -0.14 14.05
CA GLY A 260 2.01 0.45 13.75
C GLY A 260 0.85 -0.32 14.40
N GLN A 261 0.87 -1.66 14.30
CA GLN A 261 -0.10 -2.55 14.94
C GLN A 261 -0.03 -2.45 16.48
N ILE A 262 1.16 -2.53 17.08
CA ILE A 262 1.35 -2.45 18.53
C ILE A 262 0.90 -1.10 19.10
N ILE A 263 1.24 0.01 18.43
CA ILE A 263 0.80 1.35 18.85
C ILE A 263 -0.73 1.42 18.85
N THR A 264 -1.37 0.89 17.80
CA THR A 264 -2.84 0.86 17.70
C THR A 264 -3.46 0.01 18.83
N GLN A 265 -2.87 -1.15 19.14
CA GLN A 265 -3.29 -2.01 20.27
C GLN A 265 -3.21 -1.27 21.61
N ILE A 266 -2.07 -0.63 21.90
CA ILE A 266 -1.85 0.12 23.14
C ILE A 266 -2.84 1.28 23.24
N ALA A 267 -3.00 2.05 22.15
CA ALA A 267 -3.90 3.19 22.10
C ALA A 267 -5.36 2.78 22.29
N PHE A 268 -5.77 1.64 21.74
CA PHE A 268 -7.11 1.07 21.97
C PHE A 268 -7.32 0.66 23.44
N ILE A 269 -6.36 -0.03 24.06
CA ILE A 269 -6.41 -0.39 25.49
C ILE A 269 -6.48 0.87 26.37
N MET A 270 -5.67 1.88 26.06
CA MET A 270 -5.69 3.16 26.76
C MET A 270 -7.06 3.84 26.61
N LEU A 271 -7.63 3.88 25.40
CA LEU A 271 -8.97 4.42 25.17
C LEU A 271 -10.01 3.68 26.02
N CYS A 272 -10.07 2.35 25.97
CA CYS A 272 -11.01 1.56 26.77
C CYS A 272 -10.87 1.85 28.26
N SER A 273 -9.65 1.90 28.79
CA SER A 273 -9.43 2.24 30.21
C SER A 273 -9.84 3.68 30.53
N SER A 274 -9.60 4.62 29.63
CA SER A 274 -9.94 6.03 29.81
C SER A 274 -11.45 6.27 29.89
N VAL A 275 -12.26 5.45 29.20
CA VAL A 275 -13.73 5.46 29.27
C VAL A 275 -14.22 5.11 30.67
N PHE A 276 -13.50 4.29 31.45
CA PHE A 276 -13.85 3.99 32.85
C PHE A 276 -13.21 4.96 33.83
N ILE A 277 -11.92 5.24 33.69
CA ILE A 277 -11.16 6.09 34.62
C ILE A 277 -11.70 7.52 34.62
N THR A 278 -12.01 8.08 33.46
CA THR A 278 -12.40 9.50 33.35
C THR A 278 -13.71 9.80 34.07
N PRO A 279 -14.83 9.09 33.81
CA PRO A 279 -16.07 9.31 34.53
C PRO A 279 -15.93 9.07 36.03
N THR A 280 -15.22 8.01 36.45
CA THR A 280 -15.02 7.72 37.88
C THR A 280 -14.28 8.86 38.60
N VAL A 281 -13.18 9.35 38.02
CA VAL A 281 -12.41 10.46 38.60
C VAL A 281 -13.21 11.75 38.60
N VAL A 282 -13.96 12.04 37.53
CA VAL A 282 -14.80 13.25 37.42
C VAL A 282 -15.95 13.22 38.42
N ILE A 283 -16.71 12.13 38.52
CA ILE A 283 -17.84 11.98 39.45
C ILE A 283 -17.34 12.03 40.90
N PHE A 284 -16.28 11.29 41.23
CA PHE A 284 -15.72 11.31 42.58
C PHE A 284 -15.22 12.71 42.96
N SER A 285 -14.51 13.38 42.04
CA SER A 285 -13.92 14.67 42.34
C SER A 285 -14.99 15.77 42.48
N THR A 286 -15.99 15.77 41.60
CA THR A 286 -17.11 16.73 41.65
C THR A 286 -17.97 16.54 42.91
N THR A 287 -18.34 15.31 43.27
CA THR A 287 -19.11 15.02 44.50
C THR A 287 -18.36 15.46 45.76
N LYS A 288 -17.05 15.24 45.84
CA LYS A 288 -16.20 15.73 46.94
C LYS A 288 -16.11 17.26 46.97
N LEU A 289 -16.00 17.92 45.82
CA LEU A 289 -15.99 19.39 45.74
C LEU A 289 -17.32 19.98 46.24
N ILE A 290 -18.45 19.42 45.83
CA ILE A 290 -19.79 19.83 46.28
C ILE A 290 -19.93 19.64 47.80
N LYS A 291 -19.55 18.47 48.32
CA LYS A 291 -19.60 18.18 49.77
C LYS A 291 -18.71 19.13 50.58
N ASN A 292 -17.52 19.47 50.07
CA ASN A 292 -16.63 20.44 50.71
C ASN A 292 -17.14 21.89 50.62
N LYS A 293 -18.00 22.22 49.64
CA LYS A 293 -18.68 23.52 49.57
C LYS A 293 -19.84 23.60 50.56
N ARG A 294 -20.58 22.52 50.77
CA ARG A 294 -21.72 22.45 51.73
C ARG A 294 -21.30 22.38 53.22
N ARG A 295 -20.04 22.07 53.51
CA ARG A 295 -19.47 22.00 54.88
C ARG A 295 -18.83 23.32 55.34
N LYS A 296 -18.73 24.30 54.45
CA LYS A 296 -18.36 25.67 54.77
C LYS A 296 -19.63 26.51 54.78
#